data_AF-A0A502E3Q7-F1
#
_entry.id   AF-A0A502E3Q7-F1
#
_cell.length_a   1.000
_cell.length_b   1.000
_cell.length_c   1.000
_cell.angle_alpha   90.00
_cell.angle_beta   90.00
_cell.angle_gamma   90.00
#
_symmetry.space_group_name_H-M   'P 1'
#
loop_
_entity.id
_entity.type
_entity.pdbx_description
1 polymer ?
#
loop_
_entity_poly.entity_id
_entity_poly.type
_entity_poly.pdbx_seq_one_letter_code
_entity_poly.pdbx_strand_id
1 'polypeptide(L)' 'MTFADADADDDAVMVLIEGRILVVGLGQLDDDAHRGALQVISRAELLERIGRDADLSGHDLDSQAAILDAEVSELGG' A
#
# COMPACT_ATOMS: atom_id res chain seq x y z
N MET A 1 -8.17 -15.62 -4.48
CA MET A 1 -6.92 -14.90 -4.16
C MET A 1 -7.25 -14.06 -2.96
N THR A 2 -7.03 -14.62 -1.76
CA THR A 2 -7.37 -13.97 -0.49
C THR A 2 -6.27 -12.97 -0.19
N PHE A 3 -6.59 -11.69 -0.11
CA PHE A 3 -5.72 -10.71 0.53
C PHE A 3 -5.52 -11.21 1.96
N ALA A 4 -4.31 -11.70 2.24
CA ALA A 4 -4.03 -12.35 3.51
C ALA A 4 -4.24 -11.34 4.63
N ASP A 5 -5.08 -11.75 5.57
CA ASP A 5 -5.17 -11.30 6.96
C ASP A 5 -3.77 -11.40 7.59
N ALA A 6 -2.91 -10.45 7.26
CA ALA A 6 -1.84 -10.06 8.13
C ALA A 6 -2.47 -8.95 8.97
N ASP A 7 -2.50 -9.12 10.29
CA ASP A 7 -2.28 -7.99 11.20
C ASP A 7 -1.35 -7.02 10.48
N ALA A 8 -1.91 -5.95 9.92
CA ALA A 8 -1.16 -4.96 9.17
C ALA A 8 -0.37 -4.25 10.25
N ASP A 9 0.82 -4.81 10.52
CA ASP A 9 1.84 -4.29 11.41
C ASP A 9 1.82 -2.77 11.21
N ASP A 10 1.62 -2.01 12.29
CA ASP A 10 1.39 -0.56 12.21
C ASP A 10 2.53 0.14 11.43
N ASP A 11 3.66 -0.55 11.38
CA ASP A 11 4.91 -0.25 10.70
C ASP A 11 4.94 -0.65 9.20
N ALA A 12 3.79 -0.94 8.57
CA ALA A 12 3.71 -1.23 7.14
C ALA A 12 3.95 0.03 6.29
N VAL A 13 4.70 -0.14 5.20
CA VAL A 13 5.10 0.94 4.28
C VAL A 13 4.78 0.56 2.84
N MET A 14 4.18 1.49 2.10
CA MET A 14 3.99 1.36 0.67
C MET A 14 5.22 1.88 -0.06
N VAL A 15 5.76 1.07 -0.96
CA VAL A 15 6.98 1.36 -1.72
C VAL A 15 6.79 1.16 -3.22
N LEU A 16 7.57 1.90 -4.01
CA LEU A 16 7.67 1.75 -5.47
C LEU A 16 9.02 1.13 -5.84
N ILE A 17 8.99 0.01 -6.56
CA ILE A 17 10.19 -0.73 -7.01
C ILE A 17 9.98 -1.15 -8.46
N GLU A 18 10.88 -0.72 -9.35
CA GLU A 18 10.83 -1.07 -10.78
C GLU A 18 9.45 -0.79 -11.43
N GLY A 19 8.80 0.31 -11.05
CA GLY A 19 7.47 0.68 -11.57
C GLY A 19 6.30 -0.08 -10.92
N ARG A 20 6.54 -0.91 -9.91
CA ARG A 20 5.51 -1.70 -9.20
C ARG A 20 5.33 -1.21 -7.77
N ILE A 21 4.07 -1.09 -7.33
CA ILE A 21 3.70 -0.75 -5.96
C ILE A 21 3.63 -2.01 -5.12
N LEU A 22 4.26 -1.99 -3.94
CA LEU A 22 4.26 -3.08 -2.97
C LEU A 22 4.00 -2.52 -1.56
N VAL A 23 3.40 -3.34 -0.69
CA VAL A 23 3.29 -3.06 0.74
C VAL A 23 4.21 -4.02 1.47
N VAL A 24 5.14 -3.49 2.25
CA VAL A 24 6.15 -4.26 2.97
C VAL A 24 6.20 -3.82 4.43
N GLY A 25 6.63 -4.71 5.32
CA GLY A 25 6.95 -4.31 6.69
C GLY A 25 8.22 -3.47 6.75
N LEU A 26 8.33 -2.55 7.72
CA LEU A 26 9.51 -1.69 7.92
C LEU A 26 10.84 -2.47 7.95
N GLY A 27 10.85 -3.65 8.58
CA GLY A 27 12.04 -4.52 8.65
C GLY A 27 12.44 -5.17 7.32
N GLN A 28 11.59 -5.13 6.30
CA GLN A 28 11.87 -5.71 4.97
C GLN A 28 12.50 -4.69 4.00
N LEU A 29 12.52 -3.40 4.36
CA LEU A 29 13.10 -2.34 3.52
C LEU A 29 14.61 -2.53 3.32
N ASP A 30 15.28 -3.10 4.33
CA ASP A 30 16.73 -3.32 4.34
C ASP A 30 17.16 -4.59 3.58
N ASP A 31 16.21 -5.44 3.18
CA ASP A 31 16.48 -6.64 2.41
C ASP A 31 16.94 -6.31 0.99
N ASP A 32 17.82 -7.15 0.42
CA ASP A 32 18.33 -6.98 -0.95
C ASP A 32 17.20 -6.90 -2.01
N ALA A 33 16.05 -7.52 -1.75
CA ALA A 33 14.88 -7.47 -2.63
C ALA A 33 14.20 -6.10 -2.71
N HIS A 34 14.37 -5.26 -1.68
CA HIS A 34 13.75 -3.92 -1.59
C HIS A 34 14.77 -2.79 -1.61
N ARG A 35 16.06 -3.12 -1.76
CA ARG A 35 17.12 -2.12 -1.88
C ARG A 35 16.89 -1.24 -3.11
N GLY A 36 16.77 0.07 -2.88
CA GLY A 36 16.47 1.06 -3.92
C GLY A 36 14.98 1.35 -4.11
N ALA A 37 14.12 0.77 -3.28
CA ALA A 37 12.72 1.13 -3.22
C ALA A 37 12.54 2.60 -2.81
N LEU A 38 11.62 3.28 -3.49
CA LEU A 38 11.17 4.60 -3.06
C LEU A 38 10.01 4.43 -2.09
N GLN A 39 10.19 4.89 -0.85
CA GLN A 39 9.09 4.99 0.11
C GLN A 39 8.07 6.02 -0.38
N VAL A 40 6.81 5.59 -0.50
CA VAL A 40 5.71 6.46 -0.94
C VAL A 40 4.96 7.03 0.25
N ILE A 41 4.49 6.17 1.15
CA ILE A 41 3.76 6.55 2.37
C ILE A 41 3.75 5.40 3.37
N SER A 42 3.74 5.70 4.67
CA SER A 42 3.50 4.69 5.72
C SER A 42 2.00 4.49 5.98
N ARG A 43 1.62 3.36 6.56
CA ARG A 43 0.24 3.11 6.96
C ARG A 43 -0.26 4.16 7.96
N ALA A 44 0.56 4.53 8.95
CA ALA A 44 0.24 5.57 9.91
C ALA A 44 -0.05 6.92 9.22
N GLU A 45 0.82 7.35 8.29
CA GLU A 45 0.64 8.61 7.57
C GLU A 45 -0.59 8.58 6.64
N LEU A 46 -0.88 7.44 6.02
CA LEU A 46 -2.10 7.26 5.23
C LEU A 46 -3.36 7.41 6.10
N LEU A 47 -3.38 6.78 7.28
CA LEU A 47 -4.48 6.88 8.25
C LEU A 47 -4.68 8.31 8.76
N GLU A 48 -3.60 9.07 8.98
CA GLU A 48 -3.69 10.48 9.33
C GLU A 48 -4.32 11.32 8.20
N ARG A 49 -4.01 10.99 6.94
CA ARG A 49 -4.53 11.74 5.77
C ARG A 49 -5.98 11.43 5.43
N ILE A 50 -6.42 10.19 5.61
CA ILE A 50 -7.82 9.79 5.37
C ILE A 50 -8.72 10.05 6.59
N GLY A 51 -8.12 10.41 7.74
CA GLY A 51 -8.78 10.57 9.02
C GLY A 51 -8.81 9.25 9.80
N ARG A 52 -8.43 9.29 11.09
CA ARG A 52 -8.37 8.10 11.97
C ARG A 52 -9.70 7.35 12.14
N ASP A 53 -10.81 8.00 11.83
CA ASP A 53 -12.18 7.46 11.89
C ASP A 53 -12.75 7.09 10.51
N ALA A 54 -11.89 7.00 9.48
CA ALA A 54 -12.29 6.37 8.23
C ALA A 54 -12.48 4.87 8.52
N ASP A 55 -13.65 4.50 9.04
CA ASP A 55 -14.18 3.14 9.05
C ASP A 55 -14.43 2.75 7.59
N LEU A 56 -13.33 2.58 6.86
CA LEU A 56 -13.33 2.04 5.53
C LEU A 56 -13.61 0.56 5.75
N SER A 57 -14.89 0.21 5.67
CA SER A 57 -15.30 -1.17 5.66
C SER A 57 -14.49 -1.90 4.58
N GLY A 58 -14.16 -3.18 4.76
CA GLY A 58 -13.30 -3.90 3.79
C GLY A 58 -13.78 -3.79 2.34
N HIS A 59 -15.09 -3.60 2.15
CA HIS A 59 -15.71 -3.29 0.86
C HIS A 59 -15.28 -1.94 0.25
N ASP A 60 -15.18 -0.90 1.07
CA ASP A 60 -14.74 0.43 0.64
C ASP A 60 -13.27 0.40 0.21
N LEU A 61 -12.41 -0.34 0.92
CA LEU A 61 -11.00 -0.52 0.55
C LEU A 61 -10.84 -1.25 -0.79
N ASP A 62 -11.55 -2.36 -1.00
CA ASP A 62 -11.54 -3.10 -2.28
C ASP A 62 -12.02 -2.21 -3.44
N SER A 63 -13.05 -1.39 -3.20
CA SER A 63 -13.58 -0.44 -4.20
C SER A 63 -12.55 0.64 -4.56
N GLN A 64 -11.86 1.23 -3.57
CA GLN A 64 -10.81 2.21 -3.82
C GLN A 64 -9.59 1.60 -4.53
N ALA A 65 -9.21 0.36 -4.18
CA ALA A 65 -8.12 -0.34 -4.84
C ALA A 65 -8.42 -0.63 -6.32
N ALA A 66 -9.66 -1.02 -6.64
CA ALA A 66 -10.10 -1.23 -8.01
C ALA A 66 -10.09 0.05 -8.85
N ILE A 67 -10.44 1.19 -8.25
CA ILE A 67 -10.38 2.50 -8.93
C ILE A 67 -8.92 2.87 -9.22
N LEU A 68 -8.01 2.69 -8.26
CA LEU A 68 -6.59 2.99 -8.44
C LEU A 68 -5.94 2.11 -9.52
N ASP A 69 -6.26 0.81 -9.54
CA ASP A 69 -5.74 -0.13 -10.54
C ASP A 69 -6.19 0.23 -11.97
N ALA A 70 -7.44 0.68 -12.11
CA ALA A 70 -7.97 1.18 -13.38
C ALA A 70 -7.25 2.46 -13.82
N GLU A 71 -7.11 3.44 -12.94
CA GLU A 71 -6.43 4.71 -13.25
C GLU A 71 -4.95 4.49 -13.61
N VAL A 72 -4.25 3.57 -12.94
CA VAL A 72 -2.86 3.22 -13.26
C VAL A 72 -2.76 2.49 -14.60
N SER A 73 -3.70 1.60 -14.93
CA SER A 73 -3.73 0.91 -16.23
C SER A 73 -3.92 1.88 -17.40
N GLU A 74 -4.75 2.92 -17.22
CA GLU A 74 -4.99 3.94 -18.25
C GLU A 74 -3.80 4.89 -18.44
N LEU A 75 -2.90 5.01 -17.45
CA LEU A 75 -1.66 5.79 -17.53
C LEU A 75 -0.48 5.01 -18.15
N GLY A 76 -0.63 3.70 -18.35
CA GLY A 76 0.39 2.79 -18.89
C GLY A 76 0.26 2.46 -20.38
N GLY A 77 -0.65 3.13 -21.10
CA GLY A 77 -0.86 3.00 -22.55
C GLY A 77 0.20 3.71 -23.39
#